data_AF-A0A352RWT7-F1
#
_entry.id   AF-A0A352RWT7-F1
#
_cell.length_a   1.000
_cell.length_b   1.000
_cell.length_c   1.000
_cell.angle_alpha   90.00
_cell.angle_beta   90.00
_cell.angle_gamma   90.00
#
_symmetry.space_group_name_H-M   'P 1'
#
loop_
_entity.id
_entity.type
_entity.pdbx_description
1 polymer ?
#
loop_
_entity_poly.entity_id
_entity_poly.type
_entity_poly.pdbx_seq_one_letter_code
_entity_poly.pdbx_strand_id
1 'polypeptide(L)'
;MARASRAVAEQHKAAIEAASARLFREHGLHGVSVAQVMADAGLTHGGFYGHFPSRDALVARACALAFEESATRWRQRIDQAQGDRKAARRNLVVQYLSTTHRDAAGRGCAASALAGDVAREASDKPVHDAYLHGLKSLIDIWQSTAPD
;
A
#
# COMPACT_ATOMS: atom_id res chain seq x y z
N MET A 1 4.90 -30.55 -12.67
CA MET A 1 5.67 -29.98 -11.54
C MET A 1 5.98 -28.48 -11.68
N ALA A 2 6.35 -27.95 -12.85
CA ALA A 2 6.70 -26.52 -13.03
C ALA A 2 5.59 -25.49 -12.67
N ARG A 3 4.32 -25.81 -12.94
CA ARG A 3 3.19 -24.89 -12.66
C ARG A 3 2.92 -24.70 -11.16
N ALA A 4 3.05 -25.76 -10.37
CA ALA A 4 2.86 -25.70 -8.92
C ALA A 4 3.98 -24.88 -8.25
N SER A 5 5.23 -25.04 -8.71
CA SER A 5 6.37 -24.25 -8.20
C SER A 5 6.24 -22.75 -8.51
N ARG A 6 5.74 -22.37 -9.70
CA ARG A 6 5.47 -20.96 -10.02
C ARG A 6 4.36 -20.37 -9.14
N ALA A 7 3.29 -21.12 -8.91
CA ALA A 7 2.19 -20.66 -8.05
C ALA A 7 2.66 -20.40 -6.62
N VAL A 8 3.51 -21.28 -6.07
CA VAL A 8 4.12 -21.08 -4.74
C VAL A 8 5.02 -19.84 -4.71
N ALA A 9 5.84 -19.63 -5.74
CA ALA A 9 6.70 -18.46 -5.82
C ALA A 9 5.90 -17.13 -5.87
N GLU A 10 4.80 -17.10 -6.61
CA GLU A 10 3.89 -15.93 -6.65
C GLU A 10 3.18 -15.72 -5.30
N GLN A 11 2.76 -16.81 -4.63
CA GLN A 11 2.18 -16.72 -3.29
C GLN A 11 3.16 -16.13 -2.28
N HIS A 12 4.42 -16.58 -2.30
CA HIS A 12 5.48 -16.04 -1.44
C HIS A 12 5.74 -14.58 -1.75
N LYS A 13 5.83 -14.21 -3.04
CA LYS A 13 5.99 -12.82 -3.45
C LYS A 13 4.85 -11.95 -2.93
N ALA A 14 3.60 -12.37 -3.10
CA ALA A 14 2.44 -11.65 -2.59
C ALA A 14 2.46 -11.50 -1.06
N ALA A 15 2.89 -12.55 -0.33
CA ALA A 15 3.05 -12.48 1.13
C ALA A 15 4.11 -11.44 1.54
N ILE A 16 5.25 -11.40 0.85
CA ILE A 16 6.31 -10.40 1.07
C ILE A 16 5.78 -8.99 0.80
N GLU A 17 5.05 -8.77 -0.30
CA GLU A 17 4.48 -7.46 -0.64
C GLU A 17 3.47 -6.99 0.42
N ALA A 18 2.56 -7.88 0.85
CA ALA A 18 1.54 -7.57 1.85
C ALA A 18 2.17 -7.26 3.23
N ALA A 19 3.14 -8.07 3.67
CA ALA A 19 3.89 -7.83 4.90
C ALA A 19 4.60 -6.47 4.85
N SER A 20 5.29 -6.20 3.73
CA SER A 20 6.03 -4.95 3.52
C SER A 20 5.11 -3.73 3.51
N ALA A 21 3.99 -3.80 2.79
CA ALA A 21 3.03 -2.70 2.70
C ALA A 21 2.46 -2.34 4.08
N ARG A 22 2.21 -3.34 4.94
CA ARG A 22 1.79 -3.12 6.33
C ARG A 22 2.92 -2.53 7.17
N LEU A 23 4.06 -3.21 7.25
CA LEU A 23 5.17 -2.86 8.14
C LEU A 23 5.74 -1.47 7.83
N PHE A 24 5.87 -1.10 6.55
CA PHE A 24 6.35 0.23 6.16
C PHE A 24 5.41 1.35 6.59
N ARG A 25 4.09 1.12 6.64
CA ARG A 25 3.15 2.11 7.19
C ARG A 25 3.20 2.17 8.72
N GLU A 26 3.52 1.07 9.39
CA GLU A 26 3.57 0.99 10.86
C GLU A 26 4.87 1.56 11.43
N HIS A 27 5.99 1.36 10.73
CA HIS A 27 7.33 1.58 11.27
C HIS A 27 8.20 2.48 10.37
N GLY A 28 7.64 2.97 9.27
CA GLY A 28 8.35 3.76 8.28
C GLY A 28 9.27 2.94 7.39
N LEU A 29 9.77 3.55 6.31
CA LEU A 29 10.65 2.88 5.36
C LEU A 29 11.94 2.45 6.04
N HIS A 30 12.62 3.32 6.79
CA HIS A 30 13.92 2.99 7.39
C HIS A 30 13.83 2.16 8.69
N GLY A 31 12.64 2.07 9.31
CA GLY A 31 12.43 1.29 10.54
C GLY A 31 12.26 -0.21 10.30
N VAL A 32 12.23 -0.66 9.04
CA VAL A 32 11.96 -2.04 8.66
C VAL A 32 13.09 -2.62 7.81
N SER A 33 13.66 -3.73 8.29
CA SER A 33 14.66 -4.53 7.60
C SER A 33 14.03 -5.61 6.70
N VAL A 34 14.78 -6.08 5.71
CA VAL A 34 14.37 -7.23 4.88
C VAL A 34 14.16 -8.48 5.75
N ALA A 35 14.97 -8.68 6.79
CA ALA A 35 14.81 -9.80 7.72
C ALA A 35 13.46 -9.77 8.46
N GLN A 36 13.02 -8.60 8.92
CA GLN A 36 11.71 -8.45 9.56
C GLN A 36 10.57 -8.72 8.58
N VAL A 37 10.66 -8.21 7.35
CA VAL A 37 9.66 -8.50 6.30
C VAL A 37 9.57 -9.99 6.01
N MET A 38 10.70 -10.65 5.79
CA MET A 38 10.73 -12.07 5.47
C MET A 38 10.18 -12.91 6.63
N ALA A 39 10.55 -12.58 7.87
CA ALA A 39 10.03 -13.24 9.05
C ALA A 39 8.51 -13.07 9.19
N ASP A 40 7.98 -11.87 8.97
CA ASP A 40 6.55 -11.57 9.00
C ASP A 40 5.78 -12.32 7.89
N ALA A 41 6.40 -12.45 6.71
CA ALA A 41 5.87 -13.25 5.60
C ALA A 41 5.99 -14.78 5.82
N GLY A 42 6.60 -15.24 6.91
CA GLY A 42 6.82 -16.65 7.20
C GLY A 42 7.89 -17.31 6.34
N LEU A 43 8.85 -16.53 5.83
CA LEU A 43 9.88 -16.95 4.88
C LEU A 43 11.29 -16.74 5.43
N THR A 44 12.24 -17.49 4.90
CA THR A 44 13.66 -17.35 5.27
C THR A 44 14.27 -16.11 4.61
N HIS A 45 15.20 -15.44 5.29
CA HIS A 45 15.87 -14.24 4.78
C HIS A 45 16.53 -14.47 3.40
N GLY A 46 17.14 -15.64 3.19
CA GLY A 46 17.83 -15.98 1.93
C GLY A 46 16.90 -16.04 0.71
N GLY A 47 15.59 -16.21 0.90
CA GLY A 47 14.62 -16.26 -0.20
C GLY A 47 14.34 -14.89 -0.83
N PHE A 48 14.71 -13.78 -0.18
CA PHE A 48 14.33 -12.43 -0.62
C PHE A 48 14.78 -12.13 -2.04
N TYR A 49 16.06 -12.37 -2.35
CA TYR A 49 16.65 -12.06 -3.65
C TYR A 49 16.16 -12.98 -4.78
N GLY A 50 15.44 -14.06 -4.45
CA GLY A 50 14.70 -14.86 -5.43
C GLY A 50 13.39 -14.20 -5.90
N HIS A 51 12.86 -13.24 -5.13
CA HIS A 51 11.59 -12.57 -5.41
C HIS A 51 11.76 -11.10 -5.82
N PHE A 52 12.71 -10.39 -5.21
CA PHE A 52 12.95 -8.98 -5.44
C PHE A 52 14.41 -8.70 -5.78
N PRO A 53 14.70 -7.86 -6.79
CA PRO A 53 16.08 -7.56 -7.19
C PRO A 53 16.79 -6.65 -6.17
N SER A 54 16.03 -5.87 -5.39
CA SER A 54 16.57 -4.98 -4.37
C SER A 54 15.51 -4.62 -3.33
N ARG A 55 15.97 -4.08 -2.21
CA ARG A 55 15.10 -3.48 -1.20
C ARG A 55 14.32 -2.29 -1.75
N ASP A 56 14.95 -1.44 -2.57
CA ASP A 56 14.28 -0.28 -3.15
C ASP A 56 13.14 -0.70 -4.10
N ALA A 57 13.31 -1.81 -4.83
CA ALA A 57 12.23 -2.39 -5.64
C ALA A 57 11.07 -2.90 -4.78
N LEU A 58 11.36 -3.53 -3.63
CA LEU A 58 10.33 -3.94 -2.68
C LEU A 58 9.59 -2.72 -2.10
N VAL A 59 10.32 -1.68 -1.69
CA VAL A 59 9.76 -0.45 -1.14
C VAL A 59 8.80 0.21 -2.13
N ALA A 60 9.20 0.35 -3.39
CA ALA A 60 8.34 0.90 -4.43
C ALA A 60 7.08 0.05 -4.65
N ARG A 61 7.23 -1.28 -4.73
CA ARG A 61 6.08 -2.18 -4.91
C ARG A 61 5.12 -2.16 -3.71
N ALA A 62 5.65 -2.18 -2.50
CA ALA A 62 4.86 -2.11 -1.27
C ALA A 62 4.12 -0.77 -1.13
N CYS A 63 4.76 0.34 -1.53
CA CYS A 63 4.12 1.66 -1.62
C CYS A 63 2.96 1.63 -2.61
N ALA A 64 3.16 1.12 -3.82
CA ALA A 64 2.10 0.98 -4.82
C ALA A 64 0.93 0.12 -4.30
N LEU A 65 1.22 -1.04 -3.71
CA LEU A 65 0.20 -1.92 -3.11
C LEU A 65 -0.61 -1.19 -2.02
N ALA A 66 0.04 -0.39 -1.17
CA ALA A 66 -0.63 0.40 -0.14
C ALA A 66 -1.70 1.35 -0.70
N PHE A 67 -1.40 2.00 -1.83
CA PHE A 67 -2.33 2.86 -2.54
C PHE A 67 -3.41 2.06 -3.27
N GLU A 68 -3.08 0.94 -3.91
CA GLU A 68 -4.05 0.03 -4.56
C GLU A 68 -5.10 -0.50 -3.57
N GLU A 69 -4.67 -0.90 -2.37
CA GLU A 69 -5.55 -1.32 -1.28
C GLU A 69 -6.47 -0.18 -0.82
N SER A 70 -5.92 1.03 -0.70
CA SER A 70 -6.69 2.23 -0.32
C SER A 70 -7.73 2.59 -1.37
N ALA A 71 -7.35 2.57 -2.66
CA ALA A 71 -8.22 2.81 -3.79
C ALA A 71 -9.36 1.78 -3.86
N THR A 72 -9.04 0.50 -3.64
CA THR A 72 -10.05 -0.58 -3.58
C THR A 72 -11.07 -0.32 -2.48
N ARG A 73 -10.61 0.02 -1.26
CA ARG A 73 -11.49 0.36 -0.12
C ARG A 73 -12.34 1.60 -0.36
N TRP A 74 -11.84 2.57 -1.13
CA TRP A 74 -12.58 3.78 -1.49
C TRP A 74 -13.67 3.46 -2.51
N ARG A 75 -13.34 2.74 -3.60
CA ARG A 75 -14.33 2.31 -4.60
C ARG A 75 -15.48 1.52 -3.98
N GLN A 76 -15.17 0.55 -3.12
CA GLN A 76 -16.21 -0.20 -2.38
C GLN A 76 -17.16 0.70 -1.56
N ARG A 77 -16.66 1.79 -0.97
CA ARG A 77 -17.49 2.74 -0.20
C ARG A 77 -18.30 3.69 -1.08
N ILE A 78 -17.77 4.01 -2.25
CA ILE A 78 -18.49 4.77 -3.27
C ILE A 78 -19.64 3.92 -3.80
N ASP A 79 -19.39 2.64 -4.10
CA ASP A 79 -20.41 1.71 -4.61
C ASP A 79 -21.57 1.53 -3.63
N GLN A 80 -21.28 1.55 -2.32
CA GLN A 80 -22.30 1.51 -1.25
C GLN A 80 -23.27 2.71 -1.26
N ALA A 81 -22.88 3.83 -1.87
CA ALA A 81 -23.75 5.00 -1.99
C ALA A 81 -24.73 4.92 -3.17
N GLN A 82 -24.68 3.85 -3.97
CA GLN A 82 -25.66 3.56 -5.03
C GLN A 82 -25.87 4.73 -6.01
N GLY A 83 -24.79 5.43 -6.35
CA GLY A 83 -24.81 6.57 -7.27
C GLY A 83 -25.05 7.94 -6.63
N ASP A 84 -25.39 8.02 -5.35
CA ASP A 84 -25.44 9.30 -4.62
C ASP A 84 -24.02 9.80 -4.35
N ARG A 85 -23.57 10.79 -5.14
CA ARG A 85 -22.23 11.39 -5.05
C ARG A 85 -21.99 12.06 -3.70
N LYS A 86 -23.01 12.69 -3.10
CA LYS A 86 -22.89 13.35 -1.79
C LYS A 86 -22.73 12.33 -0.68
N ALA A 87 -23.51 11.24 -0.72
CA ALA A 87 -23.37 10.13 0.21
C ALA A 87 -22.03 9.41 0.02
N ALA A 88 -21.57 9.18 -1.21
CA ALA A 88 -20.28 8.57 -1.52
C ALA A 88 -19.13 9.38 -0.89
N ARG A 89 -19.11 10.70 -1.12
CA ARG A 89 -18.14 11.61 -0.53
C ARG A 89 -18.18 11.57 1.00
N ARG A 90 -19.39 11.60 1.59
CA ARG A 90 -19.57 11.50 3.04
C ARG A 90 -19.00 10.19 3.60
N ASN A 91 -19.25 9.06 2.94
CA ASN A 91 -18.76 7.75 3.36
C ASN A 91 -17.22 7.69 3.38
N LEU A 92 -16.57 8.29 2.38
CA LEU A 92 -15.11 8.41 2.35
C LEU A 92 -14.59 9.25 3.52
N VAL A 93 -15.17 10.43 3.76
CA VAL A 93 -14.74 11.35 4.84
C VAL A 93 -14.94 10.71 6.21
N VAL A 94 -16.13 10.17 6.48
CA VAL A 94 -16.47 9.56 7.77
C VAL A 94 -15.55 8.39 8.08
N GLN A 95 -15.26 7.53 7.09
CA GLN A 95 -14.29 6.46 7.31
C GLN A 95 -12.88 7.02 7.56
N TYR A 96 -12.42 7.96 6.73
CA TYR A 96 -11.05 8.48 6.80
C TYR A 96 -10.76 9.14 8.14
N LEU A 97 -11.73 9.88 8.69
CA LEU A 97 -11.61 10.58 9.97
C LEU A 97 -12.00 9.73 11.19
N SER A 98 -12.30 8.44 11.01
CA SER A 98 -12.65 7.54 12.12
C SER A 98 -11.42 7.18 12.98
N THR A 99 -11.67 6.88 14.27
CA THR A 99 -10.62 6.35 15.18
C THR A 99 -10.06 5.04 14.66
N THR A 100 -10.89 4.17 14.07
CA THR A 100 -10.46 2.93 13.43
C THR A 100 -9.43 3.17 12.31
N HIS A 101 -9.58 4.24 11.52
CA HIS A 101 -8.59 4.60 10.50
C HIS A 101 -7.35 5.24 11.12
N ARG A 102 -7.52 6.15 12.08
CA ARG A 102 -6.44 6.85 12.79
C ARG A 102 -5.50 5.88 13.51
N ASP A 103 -6.05 4.89 14.21
CA ASP A 103 -5.30 4.02 15.12
C ASP A 103 -4.73 2.78 14.41
N ALA A 104 -5.12 2.53 13.16
CA ALA A 104 -4.65 1.38 12.39
C ALA A 104 -3.55 1.78 11.40
N ALA A 105 -2.37 2.20 11.86
CA ALA A 105 -1.27 2.66 11.01
C ALA A 105 -0.99 1.72 9.81
N GLY A 106 -0.93 0.41 10.05
CA GLY A 106 -0.74 -0.61 9.02
C GLY A 106 -1.86 -0.76 8.00
N ARG A 107 -3.02 -0.12 8.18
CA ARG A 107 -4.15 -0.09 7.21
C ARG A 107 -4.71 1.32 6.98
N GLY A 108 -4.07 2.34 7.56
CA GLY A 108 -4.44 3.74 7.51
C GLY A 108 -4.09 4.37 6.16
N CYS A 109 -4.03 5.70 6.12
CA CYS A 109 -3.72 6.44 4.91
C CYS A 109 -2.26 6.22 4.49
N ALA A 110 -2.05 5.59 3.32
CA ALA A 110 -0.72 5.39 2.76
C ALA A 110 0.02 6.72 2.50
N ALA A 111 -0.70 7.76 2.05
CA ALA A 111 -0.11 9.07 1.80
C ALA A 111 0.43 9.69 3.09
N SER A 112 -0.39 9.72 4.15
CA SER A 112 0.03 10.30 5.44
C SER A 112 1.14 9.51 6.12
N ALA A 113 1.10 8.18 6.04
CA ALA A 113 2.12 7.32 6.65
C ALA A 113 3.48 7.43 5.94
N LEU A 114 3.50 7.54 4.61
CA LEU A 114 4.74 7.41 3.82
C LEU A 114 5.31 8.74 3.32
N ALA A 115 4.55 9.84 3.33
CA ALA A 115 4.99 11.12 2.75
C ALA A 115 6.37 11.57 3.26
N GLY A 116 6.58 11.52 4.58
CA GLY A 116 7.82 11.96 5.20
C GLY A 116 9.01 11.08 4.85
N ASP A 117 8.81 9.76 4.75
CA ASP A 117 9.88 8.84 4.36
C ASP A 117 10.23 8.99 2.89
N VAL A 118 9.23 9.04 2.00
CA VAL A 118 9.45 9.24 0.57
C VAL A 118 10.18 10.55 0.32
N ALA A 119 9.82 11.63 1.00
CA ALA A 119 10.50 12.92 0.88
C ALA A 119 11.97 12.91 1.32
N ARG A 120 12.39 11.95 2.16
CA ARG A 120 13.78 11.82 2.63
C ARG A 120 14.62 10.88 1.76
N GLU A 121 14.00 10.07 0.92
CA GLU A 121 14.71 9.18 0.01
C GLU A 121 15.35 9.96 -1.14
N ALA A 122 16.48 9.45 -1.66
CA ALA A 122 17.12 10.03 -2.84
C ALA A 122 16.14 10.10 -4.03
N SER A 123 16.20 11.18 -4.80
CA SER A 123 15.20 11.50 -5.85
C SER A 123 15.18 10.51 -7.01
N ASP A 124 16.23 9.74 -7.19
CA ASP A 124 16.36 8.69 -8.22
C ASP A 124 15.74 7.35 -7.79
N LYS A 125 15.28 7.22 -6.55
CA LYS A 125 14.66 5.98 -6.06
C LYS A 125 13.24 5.79 -6.61
N PRO A 126 12.87 4.55 -6.98
CA PRO A 126 11.59 4.25 -7.63
C PRO A 126 10.36 4.48 -6.75
N VAL A 127 10.53 4.67 -5.43
CA VAL A 127 9.42 4.91 -4.51
C VAL A 127 8.74 6.26 -4.76
N HIS A 128 9.46 7.26 -5.28
CA HIS A 128 8.89 8.57 -5.63
C HIS A 128 7.78 8.45 -6.66
N ASP A 129 8.04 7.70 -7.74
CA ASP A 129 7.06 7.46 -8.80
C ASP A 129 5.87 6.63 -8.31
N ALA A 130 6.14 5.58 -7.53
CA ALA A 130 5.09 4.75 -6.94
C ALA A 130 4.15 5.57 -6.03
N TYR A 131 4.73 6.43 -5.19
CA TYR A 131 3.98 7.32 -4.31
C TYR A 131 3.14 8.32 -5.11
N LEU A 132 3.75 9.00 -6.09
CA LEU A 132 3.06 10.01 -6.89
C LEU A 132 1.92 9.39 -7.71
N HIS A 133 2.15 8.24 -8.33
CA HIS A 133 1.12 7.52 -9.07
C HIS A 133 -0.05 7.12 -8.17
N GLY A 134 0.25 6.52 -7.01
CA GLY A 134 -0.76 6.10 -6.05
C GLY A 134 -1.58 7.28 -5.50
N LEU A 135 -0.92 8.38 -5.16
CA LEU A 135 -1.58 9.59 -4.67
C LEU A 135 -2.48 10.22 -5.73
N LYS A 136 -2.02 10.31 -6.99
CA LYS A 136 -2.85 10.77 -8.12
C LYS A 136 -4.11 9.91 -8.26
N SER A 137 -3.96 8.58 -8.21
CA SER A 137 -5.11 7.67 -8.30
C SER A 137 -6.13 7.89 -7.18
N LEU A 138 -5.70 8.13 -5.94
CA LEU A 138 -6.64 8.47 -4.85
C LEU A 138 -7.30 9.83 -5.07
N ILE A 139 -6.57 10.85 -5.53
CA ILE A 139 -7.13 12.17 -5.82
C ILE A 139 -8.21 12.07 -6.91
N ASP A 140 -7.97 11.29 -7.97
CA ASP A 140 -8.94 11.09 -9.05
C ASP A 140 -10.21 10.40 -8.53
N ILE A 141 -10.08 9.39 -7.66
CA ILE A 141 -11.22 8.72 -7.00
C ILE A 141 -11.98 9.70 -6.09
N TRP A 142 -11.28 10.57 -5.35
CA TRP A 142 -11.94 11.58 -4.53
C TRP A 142 -12.71 12.60 -5.37
N GLN A 143 -12.12 13.06 -6.48
CA GLN A 143 -12.73 14.02 -7.40
C GLN A 143 -14.00 13.47 -8.05
N SER A 144 -14.05 12.16 -8.35
CA SER A 144 -15.26 11.53 -8.91
C SER A 144 -16.49 11.60 -7.99
N THR A 145 -16.29 11.85 -6.68
CA THR A 145 -17.38 12.03 -5.70
C THR A 145 -17.82 13.47 -5.51
N ALA A 146 -17.20 14.45 -6.19
CA ALA A 146 -17.58 15.86 -6.06
C ALA A 146 -19.06 16.03 -6.46
N PRO A 147 -19.89 16.80 -5.72
CA PRO A 147 -21.18 17.20 -6.27
C PRO A 147 -20.96 18.01 -7.56
N ASP A 148 -21.97 17.98 -8.44
CA ASP A 148 -22.02 18.86 -9.62
C ASP A 148 -22.09 20.35 -9.19
#